data_AF-A0A239GI81-F1
#
_entry.id   AF-A0A239GI81-F1
#
_cell.length_a   1.000
_cell.length_b   1.000
_cell.length_c   1.000
_cell.angle_alpha   90.00
_cell.angle_beta   90.00
_cell.angle_gamma   90.00
#
_symmetry.space_group_name_H-M   'P 1'
#
loop_
_entity.id
_entity.type
_entity.pdbx_description
1 polymer ?
#
loop_
_entity_poly.entity_id
_entity_poly.type
_entity_poly.pdbx_seq_one_letter_code
_entity_poly.pdbx_strand_id
1 'polypeptide(L)'
;MTTPASMLLSGDVKAPLETALPELLHAVMVAGGSNVIVSPSIQPDPSPADAFGQLVAGASSFQLAADVPLADHFWDHAGEYRRGAVAARLRDTTGRVGKFLPGFLAIYATSVRTPLVYGPHRMPFRVAESIDLEEGISGPYLVLVACRLLANGKAQAVRGFAQPILDGRRFVPVFSELERDVLCGLIGLQGALDAHGVDCTIKRAIAPSSQTPGHDIELVIERDGAIIRELSLAIARNCEDTQLSGLSPADYVVGAANWADGAFISWLEQAILSPLPKTRAEVSIL
;
A
#
# COMPACT_ATOMS: atom_id res chain seq x y z
N MET A 1 6.43 -13.22 16.43
CA MET A 1 5.10 -12.88 17.00
C MET A 1 5.11 -11.40 17.32
N THR A 2 4.70 -10.58 16.36
CA THR A 2 4.70 -9.13 16.46
C THR A 2 3.39 -8.71 17.12
N THR A 3 3.47 -7.99 18.24
CA THR A 3 2.30 -7.42 18.92
C THR A 3 1.48 -6.59 17.93
N PRO A 4 0.15 -6.78 17.82
CA PRO A 4 -0.67 -5.96 16.94
C PRO A 4 -0.55 -4.50 17.38
N ALA A 5 -0.24 -3.60 16.44
CA ALA A 5 -0.19 -2.18 16.69
C ALA A 5 -1.61 -1.69 17.02
N SER A 6 -1.89 -1.49 18.31
CA SER A 6 -3.18 -0.99 18.77
C SER A 6 -3.25 0.52 18.50
N MET A 7 -3.64 0.88 17.27
CA MET A 7 -4.05 2.25 16.97
C MET A 7 -5.50 2.41 17.46
N LEU A 8 -5.67 2.84 18.71
CA LEU A 8 -6.97 3.24 19.24
C LEU A 8 -7.37 4.57 18.59
N LEU A 9 -8.30 4.51 17.63
CA LEU A 9 -9.00 5.69 17.09
C LEU A 9 -9.98 6.25 18.15
N SER A 10 -9.44 6.75 19.27
CA SER A 10 -10.21 7.31 20.37
C SER A 10 -10.23 8.84 20.29
N GLY A 11 -11.35 9.40 19.84
CA GLY A 11 -11.60 10.83 19.83
C GLY A 11 -12.99 11.14 19.30
N ASP A 12 -13.62 12.16 19.86
CA ASP A 12 -14.97 12.65 19.53
C ASP A 12 -15.15 12.76 17.99
N VAL A 13 -16.11 12.03 17.43
CA VAL A 13 -16.20 11.62 15.99
C VAL A 13 -16.45 12.78 15.02
N LYS A 14 -16.44 14.03 15.49
CA LYS A 14 -16.57 15.22 14.65
C LYS A 14 -15.25 15.72 14.05
N ALA A 15 -14.09 15.39 14.62
CA ALA A 15 -12.80 16.00 14.23
C ALA A 15 -11.69 15.07 13.69
N PRO A 16 -11.63 13.74 13.95
CA PRO A 16 -10.43 12.96 13.59
C PRO A 16 -10.48 12.25 12.22
N LEU A 17 -11.56 12.36 11.45
CA LEU A 17 -11.69 11.63 10.18
C LEU A 17 -10.91 12.27 9.01
N GLU A 18 -10.52 13.54 9.10
CA GLU A 18 -9.84 14.24 7.99
C GLU A 18 -8.34 13.91 7.90
N THR A 19 -7.68 13.67 9.03
CA THR A 19 -6.20 13.56 9.11
C THR A 19 -5.69 12.13 9.33
N ALA A 20 -6.56 11.12 9.19
CA ALA A 20 -6.20 9.73 9.51
C ALA A 20 -6.52 8.71 8.40
N LEU A 21 -7.15 9.11 7.29
CA LEU A 21 -7.46 8.18 6.19
C LEU A 21 -6.22 7.66 5.46
N PRO A 22 -5.22 8.51 5.12
CA PRO A 22 -3.96 8.02 4.55
C PRO A 22 -3.26 7.06 5.50
N GLU A 23 -3.10 7.43 6.76
CA GLU A 23 -2.42 6.63 7.79
C GLU A 23 -3.14 5.29 8.02
N LEU A 24 -4.47 5.31 8.10
CA LEU A 24 -5.28 4.10 8.24
C LEU A 24 -5.13 3.19 7.03
N LEU A 25 -5.21 3.74 5.82
CA LEU A 25 -5.08 2.97 4.58
C LEU A 25 -3.70 2.31 4.52
N HIS A 26 -2.64 3.10 4.73
CA HIS A 26 -1.26 2.62 4.76
C HIS A 26 -1.03 1.56 5.84
N ALA A 27 -1.55 1.78 7.06
CA ALA A 27 -1.43 0.79 8.14
C ALA A 27 -2.12 -0.54 7.80
N VAL A 28 -3.32 -0.48 7.21
CA VAL A 28 -4.05 -1.67 6.74
C VAL A 28 -3.29 -2.37 5.61
N MET A 29 -2.74 -1.62 4.64
CA MET A 29 -1.95 -2.17 3.54
C MET A 29 -0.68 -2.88 4.04
N VAL A 30 0.04 -2.27 4.99
CA VAL A 30 1.23 -2.88 5.60
C VAL A 30 0.85 -4.14 6.39
N ALA A 31 -0.19 -4.07 7.23
CA ALA A 31 -0.64 -5.22 8.02
C ALA A 31 -1.15 -6.38 7.15
N GLY A 32 -1.77 -6.07 6.00
CA GLY A 32 -2.23 -7.04 5.02
C GLY A 32 -1.16 -7.58 4.08
N GLY A 33 0.05 -7.00 4.10
CA GLY A 33 1.13 -7.34 3.18
C GLY A 33 0.93 -6.82 1.75
N SER A 34 -0.01 -5.90 1.52
CA SER A 34 -0.25 -5.31 0.20
C SER A 34 0.93 -4.48 -0.32
N ASN A 35 1.90 -4.16 0.54
CA ASN A 35 3.16 -3.51 0.18
C ASN A 35 4.28 -4.50 -0.19
N VAL A 36 3.97 -5.79 -0.28
CA VAL A 36 4.91 -6.86 -0.63
C VAL A 36 4.43 -7.58 -1.89
N ILE A 37 5.32 -7.74 -2.85
CA ILE A 37 5.14 -8.55 -4.04
C ILE A 37 6.03 -9.78 -3.88
N VAL A 38 5.41 -10.91 -3.53
CA VAL A 38 6.09 -12.20 -3.39
C VAL A 38 6.45 -12.81 -4.74
N SER A 39 7.39 -13.75 -4.75
CA SER A 39 7.83 -14.47 -5.95
C SER A 39 6.67 -15.15 -6.70
N PRO A 40 6.71 -15.27 -8.05
CA PRO A 40 5.72 -16.00 -8.83
C PRO A 40 5.59 -17.47 -8.42
N SER A 41 6.66 -18.08 -7.92
CA SER A 41 6.63 -19.44 -7.33
C SER A 41 5.65 -19.57 -6.15
N ILE A 42 5.43 -18.47 -5.41
CA ILE A 42 4.50 -18.38 -4.28
C ILE A 42 3.13 -17.88 -4.76
N GLN A 43 3.10 -16.84 -5.60
CA GLN A 43 1.87 -16.23 -6.11
C GLN A 43 1.98 -15.95 -7.62
N PRO A 44 1.65 -16.92 -8.49
CA PRO A 44 1.93 -16.82 -9.92
C PRO A 44 1.02 -15.82 -10.66
N ASP A 45 -0.25 -15.70 -10.24
CA ASP A 45 -1.21 -14.80 -10.89
C ASP A 45 -2.14 -14.14 -9.86
N PRO A 46 -1.69 -13.08 -9.14
CA PRO A 46 -2.49 -12.44 -8.10
C PRO A 46 -3.77 -11.88 -8.71
N SER A 47 -4.93 -12.05 -8.07
CA SER A 47 -6.20 -11.51 -8.57
C SER A 47 -6.63 -10.26 -7.80
N PRO A 48 -7.57 -9.45 -8.34
CA PRO A 48 -8.16 -8.36 -7.56
C PRO A 48 -8.80 -8.84 -6.25
N ALA A 49 -9.35 -10.06 -6.23
CA ALA A 49 -9.92 -10.65 -5.02
C ALA A 49 -8.85 -10.93 -3.95
N ASP A 50 -7.65 -11.37 -4.35
CA ASP A 50 -6.53 -11.56 -3.42
C ASP A 50 -6.08 -10.23 -2.82
N ALA A 51 -5.98 -9.18 -3.65
CA ALA A 51 -5.60 -7.84 -3.20
C ALA A 51 -6.61 -7.25 -2.19
N PHE A 52 -7.92 -7.40 -2.45
CA PHE A 52 -8.94 -7.02 -1.47
C PHE A 52 -8.92 -7.91 -0.22
N GLY A 53 -8.68 -9.21 -0.38
CA GLY A 53 -8.53 -10.15 0.73
C GLY A 53 -7.39 -9.77 1.67
N GLN A 54 -6.25 -9.35 1.14
CA GLN A 54 -5.12 -8.82 1.90
C GLN A 54 -5.52 -7.57 2.71
N LEU A 55 -6.26 -6.63 2.12
CA LEU A 55 -6.74 -5.45 2.84
C LEU A 55 -7.67 -5.82 4.01
N VAL A 56 -8.63 -6.72 3.79
CA VAL A 56 -9.56 -7.18 4.83
C VAL A 56 -8.81 -7.92 5.95
N ALA A 57 -7.83 -8.76 5.59
CA ALA A 57 -6.95 -9.41 6.54
C ALA A 57 -6.13 -8.38 7.35
N GLY A 58 -5.58 -7.36 6.70
CA GLY A 58 -4.89 -6.25 7.34
C GLY A 58 -5.77 -5.50 8.33
N ALA A 59 -7.01 -5.18 7.94
CA ALA A 59 -8.00 -4.52 8.80
C ALA A 59 -8.33 -5.35 10.05
N SER A 60 -8.19 -6.68 10.00
CA SER A 60 -8.41 -7.55 11.16
C SER A 60 -7.36 -7.39 12.26
N SER A 61 -6.24 -6.71 11.97
CA SER A 61 -5.18 -6.41 12.95
C SER A 61 -5.50 -5.21 13.85
N PHE A 62 -6.60 -4.49 13.60
CA PHE A 62 -6.93 -3.24 14.27
C PHE A 62 -8.31 -3.28 14.94
N GLN A 63 -8.47 -2.44 15.96
CA GLN A 63 -9.76 -2.19 16.61
C GLN A 63 -10.20 -0.74 16.38
N LEU A 64 -11.46 -0.56 16.01
CA LEU A 64 -12.07 0.76 15.84
C LEU A 64 -12.47 1.38 17.19
N ALA A 65 -12.86 0.53 18.13
CA ALA A 65 -13.12 0.85 19.52
C ALA A 65 -12.88 -0.42 20.37
N ALA A 66 -12.93 -0.31 21.70
CA ALA A 66 -12.85 -1.47 22.58
C ALA A 66 -13.83 -2.57 22.13
N ASP A 67 -13.31 -3.76 21.84
CA ASP A 67 -14.05 -4.94 21.37
C ASP A 67 -14.88 -4.73 20.10
N VAL A 68 -14.47 -3.78 19.26
CA VAL A 68 -15.03 -3.56 17.92
C VAL A 68 -13.89 -3.66 16.91
N PRO A 69 -13.69 -4.83 16.27
CA PRO A 69 -12.70 -5.00 15.21
C PRO A 69 -12.93 -4.01 14.08
N LEU A 70 -11.85 -3.50 13.48
CA LEU A 70 -11.95 -2.64 12.30
C LEU A 70 -12.52 -3.40 11.10
N ALA A 71 -12.17 -4.68 10.93
CA ALA A 71 -12.68 -5.54 9.86
C ALA A 71 -14.22 -5.60 9.82
N ASP A 72 -14.89 -5.52 10.97
CA ASP A 72 -16.36 -5.49 11.05
C ASP A 72 -16.99 -4.19 10.53
N HIS A 73 -16.17 -3.17 10.32
CA HIS A 73 -16.49 -1.83 9.86
C HIS A 73 -15.71 -1.46 8.59
N PHE A 74 -15.10 -2.45 7.93
CA PHE A 74 -14.29 -2.28 6.72
C PHE A 74 -14.85 -3.17 5.61
N TRP A 75 -15.16 -2.58 4.46
CA TRP A 75 -15.73 -3.29 3.31
C TRP A 75 -14.87 -3.07 2.07
N ASP A 76 -14.73 -4.10 1.26
CA ASP A 76 -13.88 -4.15 0.07
C ASP A 76 -14.59 -3.75 -1.24
N HIS A 77 -15.89 -3.44 -1.18
CA HIS A 77 -16.61 -2.96 -2.35
C HIS A 77 -17.82 -2.07 -2.05
N ALA A 78 -18.06 -1.10 -2.94
CA ALA A 78 -19.21 -0.19 -2.92
C ALA A 78 -20.60 -0.87 -3.01
N GLY A 79 -20.66 -2.18 -3.28
CA GLY A 79 -21.90 -2.97 -3.28
C GLY A 79 -22.62 -2.96 -1.92
N GLU A 80 -21.87 -3.12 -0.82
CA GLU A 80 -22.43 -3.19 0.53
C GLU A 80 -23.03 -1.86 0.99
N TYR A 81 -22.42 -0.75 0.55
CA TYR A 81 -22.98 0.57 0.75
C TYR A 81 -24.34 0.72 0.06
N ARG A 82 -24.43 0.33 -1.22
CA ARG A 82 -25.65 0.44 -2.02
C ARG A 82 -26.78 -0.47 -1.54
N ARG A 83 -26.44 -1.67 -1.05
CA ARG A 83 -27.39 -2.63 -0.46
C ARG A 83 -27.84 -2.26 0.95
N GLY A 84 -27.21 -1.25 1.58
CA GLY A 84 -27.55 -0.79 2.91
C GLY A 84 -26.92 -1.59 4.06
N ALA A 85 -26.03 -2.55 3.76
CA ALA A 85 -25.35 -3.35 4.76
C ALA A 85 -24.46 -2.49 5.68
N VAL A 86 -23.78 -1.49 5.11
CA VAL A 86 -23.02 -0.49 5.88
C VAL A 86 -23.92 0.21 6.90
N ALA A 87 -25.08 0.72 6.46
CA ALA A 87 -26.00 1.43 7.35
C ALA A 87 -26.55 0.52 8.45
N ALA A 88 -26.86 -0.74 8.13
CA ALA A 88 -27.31 -1.73 9.08
C ALA A 88 -26.26 -2.00 10.16
N ARG A 89 -25.00 -2.25 9.75
CA ARG A 89 -23.89 -2.51 10.68
C ARG A 89 -23.59 -1.30 11.57
N LEU A 90 -23.53 -0.10 11.01
CA LEU A 90 -23.29 1.10 11.80
C LEU A 90 -24.40 1.33 12.85
N ARG A 91 -25.65 1.03 12.50
CA ARG A 91 -26.79 1.16 13.44
C ARG A 91 -26.72 0.13 14.56
N ASP A 92 -26.47 -1.13 14.21
CA ASP A 92 -26.32 -2.23 15.17
C ASP A 92 -25.19 -1.95 16.18
N THR A 93 -24.00 -1.61 15.70
CA THR A 93 -22.87 -1.27 16.57
C THR A 93 -23.15 -0.03 17.42
N THR A 94 -23.80 1.00 16.88
CA THR A 94 -24.19 2.19 17.65
C THR A 94 -25.14 1.82 18.79
N GLY A 95 -26.11 0.93 18.54
CA GLY A 95 -27.03 0.44 19.57
C GLY A 95 -26.33 -0.34 20.68
N ARG A 96 -25.31 -1.14 20.34
CA ARG A 96 -24.53 -1.95 21.29
C ARG A 96 -23.53 -1.14 22.11
N VAL A 97 -22.81 -0.22 21.47
CA VAL A 97 -21.68 0.51 22.09
C VAL A 97 -22.13 1.88 22.65
N GLY A 98 -23.31 2.37 22.27
CA GLY A 98 -23.85 3.64 22.74
C GLY A 98 -23.19 4.89 22.15
N LYS A 99 -22.31 4.73 21.15
CA LYS A 99 -21.66 5.82 20.41
C LYS A 99 -21.61 5.52 18.91
N PHE A 100 -21.63 6.57 18.10
CA PHE A 100 -21.44 6.43 16.66
C PHE A 100 -20.00 6.03 16.37
N LEU A 101 -19.83 5.04 15.50
CA LEU A 101 -18.55 4.65 14.95
C LEU A 101 -18.58 4.82 13.43
N PRO A 102 -17.45 5.20 12.80
CA PRO A 102 -17.38 5.28 11.35
C PRO A 102 -17.37 3.88 10.72
N GLY A 103 -17.55 3.85 9.40
CA GLY A 103 -17.30 2.69 8.55
C GLY A 103 -16.35 3.07 7.43
N PHE A 104 -15.70 2.11 6.79
CA PHE A 104 -14.69 2.35 5.76
C PHE A 104 -14.94 1.47 4.54
N LEU A 105 -14.95 2.07 3.35
CA LEU A 105 -15.08 1.36 2.08
C LEU A 105 -13.77 1.50 1.30
N ALA A 106 -13.11 0.38 1.01
CA ALA A 106 -12.06 0.32 0.01
C ALA A 106 -12.69 0.15 -1.38
N ILE A 107 -12.29 1.01 -2.33
CA ILE A 107 -12.85 1.01 -3.69
C ILE A 107 -11.69 1.11 -4.68
N TYR A 108 -11.56 0.10 -5.55
CA TYR A 108 -10.68 0.19 -6.71
C TYR A 108 -11.25 1.20 -7.72
N ALA A 109 -10.42 2.14 -8.15
CA ALA A 109 -10.79 3.20 -9.07
C ALA A 109 -9.78 3.31 -10.22
N THR A 110 -10.28 3.45 -11.44
CA THR A 110 -9.45 3.78 -12.60
C THR A 110 -9.23 5.29 -12.73
N SER A 111 -10.10 6.10 -12.13
CA SER A 111 -9.97 7.56 -12.10
C SER A 111 -10.76 8.15 -10.93
N VAL A 112 -10.30 9.29 -10.42
CA VAL A 112 -11.01 10.09 -9.43
C VAL A 112 -11.22 11.49 -10.01
N ARG A 113 -12.46 11.98 -9.96
CA ARG A 113 -12.79 13.38 -10.25
C ARG A 113 -13.70 13.86 -9.14
N THR A 114 -13.14 14.48 -8.11
CA THR A 114 -13.87 14.88 -6.90
C THR A 114 -15.16 15.63 -7.27
N PRO A 115 -16.33 15.18 -6.77
CA PRO A 115 -16.53 14.24 -5.67
C PRO A 115 -16.85 12.78 -6.09
N LEU A 116 -16.42 12.36 -7.27
CA LEU A 116 -16.77 11.08 -7.88
C LEU A 116 -15.55 10.14 -8.01
N VAL A 117 -15.76 8.89 -7.64
CA VAL A 117 -14.85 7.76 -7.85
C VAL A 117 -15.34 6.93 -9.04
N TYR A 118 -14.48 6.69 -10.02
CA TYR A 118 -14.79 5.92 -11.21
C TYR A 118 -14.07 4.57 -11.16
N GLY A 119 -14.84 3.48 -11.16
CA GLY A 119 -14.33 2.12 -11.26
C GLY A 119 -14.74 1.45 -12.58
N PRO A 120 -14.18 0.29 -12.91
CA PRO A 120 -14.46 -0.42 -14.15
C PRO A 120 -15.93 -0.89 -14.20
N HIS A 121 -16.64 -0.58 -15.29
CA HIS A 121 -18.00 -1.07 -15.59
C HIS A 121 -19.05 -0.82 -14.49
N ARG A 122 -18.95 0.28 -13.73
CA ARG A 122 -19.90 0.67 -12.67
C ARG A 122 -20.31 2.13 -12.79
N MET A 123 -21.50 2.45 -12.28
CA MET A 123 -21.87 3.85 -12.02
C MET A 123 -20.84 4.50 -11.08
N PRO A 124 -20.48 5.78 -11.30
CA PRO A 124 -19.58 6.50 -10.41
C PRO A 124 -20.08 6.50 -8.97
N PHE A 125 -19.18 6.29 -8.03
CA PHE A 125 -19.48 6.34 -6.62
C PHE A 125 -19.27 7.78 -6.11
N ARG A 126 -20.31 8.39 -5.54
CA ARG A 126 -20.27 9.77 -5.04
C ARG A 126 -19.89 9.79 -3.57
N VAL A 127 -18.89 10.61 -3.25
CA VAL A 127 -18.52 11.01 -1.90
C VAL A 127 -19.17 12.37 -1.60
N ALA A 128 -19.61 12.63 -0.37
CA ALA A 128 -20.41 13.82 -0.08
C ALA A 128 -19.59 15.11 -0.03
N GLU A 129 -18.37 15.06 0.51
CA GLU A 129 -17.54 16.24 0.80
C GLU A 129 -16.34 16.32 -0.16
N SER A 130 -15.23 15.65 0.17
CA SER A 130 -14.01 15.66 -0.65
C SER A 130 -13.43 14.27 -0.86
N ILE A 131 -12.56 14.17 -1.87
CA ILE A 131 -11.64 13.05 -2.04
C ILE A 131 -10.25 13.67 -2.16
N ASP A 132 -9.41 13.37 -1.17
CA ASP A 132 -8.03 13.85 -1.12
C ASP A 132 -7.17 12.88 -1.94
N LEU A 133 -6.24 13.41 -2.75
CA LEU A 133 -5.31 12.62 -3.57
C LEU A 133 -3.99 13.36 -3.72
N GLU A 134 -2.92 12.61 -3.97
CA GLU A 134 -1.62 13.17 -4.31
C GLU A 134 -1.63 13.67 -5.76
N GLU A 135 -1.24 14.92 -5.98
CA GLU A 135 -1.22 15.53 -7.31
C GLU A 135 -0.06 14.98 -8.16
N GLY A 136 -0.26 14.94 -9.47
CA GLY A 136 0.79 14.55 -10.42
C GLY A 136 0.99 13.05 -10.60
N ILE A 137 0.21 12.20 -9.91
CA ILE A 137 0.25 10.74 -10.05
C ILE A 137 -1.09 10.25 -10.60
N SER A 138 -1.05 9.68 -11.79
CA SER A 138 -2.17 9.04 -12.45
C SER A 138 -2.53 7.70 -11.78
N GLY A 139 -3.78 7.29 -12.00
CA GLY A 139 -4.30 6.04 -11.48
C GLY A 139 -3.69 4.80 -12.14
N PRO A 140 -4.11 3.60 -11.71
CA PRO A 140 -5.27 3.35 -10.84
C PRO A 140 -5.05 3.77 -9.38
N TYR A 141 -6.16 3.88 -8.66
CA TYR A 141 -6.21 4.27 -7.26
C TYR A 141 -6.94 3.21 -6.42
N LEU A 142 -6.50 3.05 -5.18
CA LEU A 142 -7.29 2.48 -4.11
C LEU A 142 -7.86 3.64 -3.29
N VAL A 143 -9.19 3.77 -3.29
CA VAL A 143 -9.87 4.85 -2.57
C VAL A 143 -10.44 4.30 -1.27
N LEU A 144 -9.97 4.82 -0.14
CA LEU A 144 -10.57 4.56 1.17
C LEU A 144 -11.60 5.65 1.48
N VAL A 145 -12.86 5.27 1.63
CA VAL A 145 -13.97 6.19 1.88
C VAL A 145 -14.51 6.00 3.29
N ALA A 146 -14.49 7.08 4.09
CA ALA A 146 -15.16 7.13 5.38
C ALA A 146 -16.68 7.24 5.21
N CYS A 147 -17.41 6.42 5.94
CA CYS A 147 -18.86 6.42 6.01
C CYS A 147 -19.33 6.74 7.43
N ARG A 148 -20.45 7.47 7.54
CA ARG A 148 -21.15 7.71 8.81
C ARG A 148 -22.62 7.32 8.72
N LEU A 149 -23.23 7.03 9.87
CA LEU A 149 -24.67 6.87 9.98
C LEU A 149 -25.34 8.25 10.14
N LEU A 150 -26.35 8.52 9.31
CA LEU A 150 -27.17 9.72 9.42
C LEU A 150 -28.36 9.51 10.36
N ALA A 151 -28.95 10.60 10.85
CA ALA A 151 -30.13 10.57 11.71
C ALA A 151 -31.34 9.88 11.05
N ASN A 152 -31.44 9.90 9.72
CA ASN A 152 -32.48 9.19 8.96
C ASN A 152 -32.19 7.68 8.79
N GLY A 153 -31.15 7.16 9.46
CA GLY A 153 -30.77 5.75 9.45
C GLY A 153 -30.03 5.29 8.20
N LYS A 154 -29.71 6.17 7.24
CA LYS A 154 -28.92 5.83 6.05
C LYS A 154 -27.42 6.03 6.31
N ALA A 155 -26.58 5.24 5.65
CA ALA A 155 -25.16 5.53 5.58
C ALA A 155 -24.90 6.66 4.58
N GLN A 156 -23.91 7.49 4.86
CA GLN A 156 -23.39 8.50 3.94
C GLN A 156 -21.89 8.28 3.79
N ALA A 157 -21.42 8.16 2.55
CA ALA A 157 -20.01 8.30 2.20
C ALA A 157 -19.61 9.77 2.30
N VAL A 158 -18.75 10.11 3.25
CA VAL A 158 -18.50 11.49 3.68
C VAL A 158 -17.27 12.06 2.99
N ARG A 159 -16.12 11.40 3.17
CA ARG A 159 -14.80 11.80 2.67
C ARG A 159 -14.06 10.59 2.13
N GLY A 160 -13.12 10.80 1.23
CA GLY A 160 -12.24 9.75 0.72
C GLY A 160 -10.78 10.18 0.65
N PHE A 161 -9.89 9.20 0.66
CA PHE A 161 -8.49 9.36 0.29
C PHE A 161 -8.18 8.38 -0.84
N ALA A 162 -7.62 8.88 -1.94
CA ALA A 162 -7.25 8.08 -3.10
C ALA A 162 -5.73 7.91 -3.15
N GLN A 163 -5.28 6.70 -2.83
CA GLN A 163 -3.88 6.29 -2.94
C GLN A 163 -3.62 5.78 -4.36
N PRO A 164 -2.71 6.37 -5.13
CA PRO A 164 -2.20 5.72 -6.33
C PRO A 164 -1.61 4.36 -5.98
N ILE A 165 -1.97 3.33 -6.74
CA ILE A 165 -1.53 1.95 -6.53
C ILE A 165 -0.96 1.39 -7.82
N LEU A 166 -0.05 0.41 -7.74
CA LEU A 166 0.59 -0.24 -8.88
C LEU A 166 -0.42 -0.69 -9.95
N ASP A 167 -1.36 -1.58 -9.61
CA ASP A 167 -2.39 -2.05 -10.54
C ASP A 167 -3.63 -2.63 -9.81
N GLY A 168 -4.66 -3.04 -10.57
CA GLY A 168 -5.90 -3.60 -10.00
C GLY A 168 -5.80 -5.00 -9.39
N ARG A 169 -4.65 -5.65 -9.50
CA ARG A 169 -4.33 -6.99 -9.00
C ARG A 169 -3.31 -6.93 -7.85
N ARG A 170 -2.58 -5.82 -7.72
CA ARG A 170 -1.59 -5.54 -6.68
C ARG A 170 -1.79 -4.13 -6.13
N PHE A 171 -2.34 -4.03 -4.93
CA PHE A 171 -2.55 -2.75 -4.25
C PHE A 171 -1.29 -2.25 -3.54
N VAL A 172 -0.13 -2.33 -4.19
CA VAL A 172 1.11 -1.71 -3.69
C VAL A 172 0.99 -0.20 -3.91
N PRO A 173 1.13 0.65 -2.88
CA PRO A 173 1.03 2.09 -3.07
C PRO A 173 2.23 2.62 -3.85
N VAL A 174 1.97 3.63 -4.67
CA VAL A 174 3.00 4.38 -5.40
C VAL A 174 2.88 5.87 -5.12
N PHE A 175 4.03 6.54 -5.06
CA PHE A 175 4.22 7.94 -4.71
C PHE A 175 4.87 8.74 -5.85
N SER A 176 5.11 8.10 -7.01
CA SER A 176 5.43 8.76 -8.28
C SER A 176 5.15 7.85 -9.47
N GLU A 177 5.07 8.41 -10.68
CA GLU A 177 5.01 7.61 -11.91
C GLU A 177 6.29 6.81 -12.15
N LEU A 178 7.44 7.41 -11.85
CA LEU A 178 8.73 6.71 -11.95
C LEU A 178 8.75 5.47 -11.06
N GLU A 179 8.27 5.57 -9.83
CA GLU A 179 8.19 4.43 -8.92
C GLU A 179 7.29 3.32 -9.46
N ARG A 180 6.15 3.67 -10.06
CA ARG A 180 5.26 2.71 -10.72
C ARG A 180 5.97 1.98 -11.85
N ASP A 181 6.69 2.70 -12.70
CA ASP A 181 7.46 2.13 -13.81
C ASP A 181 8.58 1.21 -13.30
N VAL A 182 9.29 1.62 -12.25
CA VAL A 182 10.33 0.82 -11.60
C VAL A 182 9.75 -0.47 -11.03
N LEU A 183 8.63 -0.41 -10.31
CA LEU A 183 7.96 -1.61 -9.80
C LEU A 183 7.54 -2.56 -10.93
N CYS A 184 7.00 -2.04 -12.04
CA CYS A 184 6.69 -2.85 -13.22
C CYS A 184 7.94 -3.54 -13.79
N GLY A 185 9.07 -2.82 -13.90
CA GLY A 185 10.35 -3.38 -14.34
C GLY A 185 10.88 -4.47 -13.40
N LEU A 186 10.78 -4.26 -12.08
CA LEU A 186 11.19 -5.22 -11.07
C LEU A 186 10.32 -6.49 -11.08
N ILE A 187 9.02 -6.39 -11.37
CA ILE A 187 8.15 -7.56 -11.61
C ILE A 187 8.58 -8.31 -12.87
N GLY A 188 8.98 -7.59 -13.92
CA GLY A 188 9.56 -8.20 -15.12
C GLY A 188 10.84 -9.00 -14.79
N LEU A 189 11.74 -8.41 -13.99
CA LEU A 189 12.92 -9.09 -13.47
C LEU A 189 12.55 -10.32 -12.63
N GLN A 190 11.55 -10.19 -11.76
CA GLN A 190 11.06 -11.28 -10.91
C GLN A 190 10.66 -12.50 -11.74
N GLY A 191 9.91 -12.29 -12.84
CA GLY A 191 9.56 -13.35 -13.78
C GLY A 191 10.76 -13.96 -14.52
N ALA A 192 11.77 -13.14 -14.84
CA ALA A 192 13.00 -13.64 -15.46
C ALA A 192 13.85 -14.48 -14.49
N LEU A 193 13.91 -14.10 -13.21
CA LEU A 193 14.62 -14.83 -12.16
C LEU A 193 13.92 -16.16 -11.83
N ASP A 194 12.59 -16.16 -11.75
CA ASP A 194 11.77 -17.35 -11.50
C ASP A 194 12.01 -18.44 -12.57
N ALA A 195 12.14 -18.04 -13.84
CA ALA A 195 12.50 -18.95 -14.94
C ALA A 195 13.87 -19.64 -14.76
N HIS A 196 14.71 -19.15 -13.85
CA HIS A 196 16.01 -19.71 -13.47
C HIS A 196 16.03 -20.29 -12.04
N GLY A 197 14.87 -20.51 -11.42
CA GLY A 197 14.78 -21.05 -10.06
C GLY A 197 15.31 -20.10 -8.99
N VAL A 198 15.23 -18.80 -9.25
CA VAL A 198 15.62 -17.75 -8.31
C VAL A 198 14.38 -16.97 -7.91
N ASP A 199 14.06 -16.98 -6.63
CA ASP A 199 12.96 -16.22 -6.08
C ASP A 199 13.39 -14.77 -5.84
N CYS A 200 12.49 -13.83 -6.11
CA CYS A 200 12.71 -12.43 -5.79
C CYS A 200 11.44 -11.89 -5.12
N THR A 201 11.59 -11.30 -3.93
CA THR A 201 10.51 -10.61 -3.22
C THR A 201 10.80 -9.11 -3.26
N ILE A 202 9.79 -8.34 -3.65
CA ILE A 202 9.86 -6.88 -3.73
C ILE A 202 9.00 -6.31 -2.61
N LYS A 203 9.56 -5.46 -1.76
CA LYS A 203 8.83 -4.81 -0.66
C LYS A 203 8.93 -3.31 -0.76
N ARG A 204 7.80 -2.64 -0.77
CA ARG A 204 7.69 -1.18 -0.70
C ARG A 204 7.66 -0.73 0.76
N ALA A 205 8.59 0.13 1.15
CA ALA A 205 8.70 0.69 2.49
C ALA A 205 7.67 1.81 2.74
N ILE A 206 6.54 1.48 3.36
CA ILE A 206 5.55 2.50 3.73
C ILE A 206 5.88 3.01 5.13
N ALA A 207 6.34 4.25 5.23
CA ALA A 207 6.60 4.90 6.50
C ALA A 207 5.37 5.70 6.97
N PRO A 208 5.13 5.80 8.29
CA PRO A 208 4.21 6.79 8.83
C PRO A 208 4.61 8.20 8.37
N SER A 209 3.66 9.12 8.24
CA SER A 209 3.90 10.51 7.82
C SER A 209 4.94 11.28 8.66
N SER A 210 5.26 10.79 9.87
CA SER A 210 6.29 11.32 10.76
C SER A 210 7.71 10.77 10.51
N GLN A 211 7.90 9.86 9.56
CA GLN A 211 9.18 9.19 9.28
C GLN A 211 9.45 9.19 7.77
N THR A 212 10.68 9.56 7.39
CA THR A 212 11.15 9.34 6.02
C THR A 212 11.85 7.98 5.98
N PRO A 213 11.41 7.03 5.14
CA PRO A 213 12.10 5.75 5.05
C PRO A 213 13.49 5.96 4.46
N GLY A 214 14.47 5.15 4.90
CA GLY A 214 15.84 5.22 4.38
C GLY A 214 15.97 4.76 2.92
N HIS A 215 15.04 3.93 2.46
CA HIS A 215 14.89 3.46 1.08
C HIS A 215 13.40 3.33 0.77
N ASP A 216 13.03 3.34 -0.50
CA ASP A 216 11.64 3.18 -0.93
C ASP A 216 11.29 1.71 -1.20
N ILE A 217 12.21 0.96 -1.80
CA ILE A 217 12.01 -0.42 -2.24
C ILE A 217 13.13 -1.31 -1.73
N GLU A 218 12.78 -2.48 -1.21
CA GLU A 218 13.67 -3.55 -0.78
C GLU A 218 13.47 -4.76 -1.71
N LEU A 219 14.57 -5.34 -2.19
CA LEU A 219 14.59 -6.57 -2.96
C LEU A 219 15.30 -7.65 -2.17
N VAL A 220 14.62 -8.77 -1.96
CA VAL A 220 15.22 -9.97 -1.36
C VAL A 220 15.24 -11.05 -2.43
N ILE A 221 16.44 -11.49 -2.82
CA ILE A 221 16.65 -12.49 -3.85
C ILE A 221 17.16 -13.77 -3.19
N GLU A 222 16.48 -14.87 -3.45
CA GLU A 222 16.71 -16.16 -2.83
C GLU A 222 16.94 -17.24 -3.90
N ARG A 223 17.78 -18.23 -3.57
CA ARG A 223 17.93 -19.45 -4.36
C ARG A 223 17.97 -20.62 -3.39
N ASP A 224 17.14 -21.63 -3.66
CA ASP A 224 17.04 -22.83 -2.80
C ASP A 224 16.79 -22.49 -1.31
N GLY A 225 16.02 -21.44 -1.05
CA GLY A 225 15.70 -20.96 0.30
C GLY A 225 16.83 -20.20 1.02
N ALA A 226 17.95 -19.93 0.35
CA ALA A 226 19.02 -19.10 0.88
C ALA A 226 18.99 -17.71 0.24
N ILE A 227 19.00 -16.65 1.07
CA ILE A 227 19.14 -15.28 0.61
C ILE A 227 20.51 -15.10 -0.05
N ILE A 228 20.51 -14.79 -1.34
CA ILE A 228 21.71 -14.49 -2.11
C ILE A 228 21.94 -12.99 -2.24
N ARG A 229 20.89 -12.17 -2.18
CA ARG A 229 20.99 -10.70 -2.19
C ARG A 229 19.88 -10.04 -1.40
N GLU A 230 20.25 -8.95 -0.76
CA GLU A 230 19.33 -7.91 -0.29
C GLU A 230 19.79 -6.61 -0.93
N LEU A 231 18.89 -5.91 -1.61
CA LEU A 231 19.16 -4.63 -2.26
C LEU A 231 18.13 -3.60 -1.81
N SER A 232 18.58 -2.41 -1.45
CA SER A 232 17.75 -1.28 -1.07
C SER A 232 17.80 -0.20 -2.14
N LEU A 233 16.66 0.26 -2.63
CA LEU A 233 16.53 1.27 -3.67
C LEU A 233 15.79 2.50 -3.13
N ALA A 234 16.28 3.69 -3.44
CA ALA A 234 15.54 4.93 -3.26
C ALA A 234 15.05 5.45 -4.62
N ILE A 235 13.87 6.05 -4.66
CA ILE A 235 13.31 6.68 -5.87
C ILE A 235 13.46 8.20 -5.73
N ALA A 236 14.23 8.81 -6.64
CA ALA A 236 14.35 10.24 -6.74
C ALA A 236 12.98 10.84 -7.10
N ARG A 237 12.47 11.76 -6.26
CA ARG A 237 11.18 12.42 -6.50
C ARG A 237 11.37 13.62 -7.43
N ASN A 238 12.56 14.24 -7.39
CA ASN A 238 12.97 15.31 -8.28
C ASN A 238 14.35 15.02 -8.90
N CYS A 239 14.66 15.65 -10.05
CA CYS A 239 15.96 15.48 -10.72
C CYS A 239 17.17 15.85 -9.82
N GLU A 240 16.98 16.76 -8.87
CA GLU A 240 18.02 17.19 -7.92
C GLU A 240 18.35 16.13 -6.86
N ASP A 241 17.42 15.20 -6.57
CA ASP A 241 17.61 14.15 -5.54
C ASP A 241 18.69 13.14 -5.95
N THR A 242 18.94 13.00 -7.25
CA THR A 242 19.96 12.09 -7.80
C THR A 242 21.40 12.46 -7.40
N GLN A 243 21.64 13.68 -6.90
CA GLN A 243 22.97 14.11 -6.43
C GLN A 243 23.23 13.84 -4.93
N LEU A 244 22.23 13.33 -4.19
CA LEU A 244 22.33 13.04 -2.75
C LEU A 244 22.81 11.61 -2.43
N SER A 245 23.30 10.86 -3.42
CA SER A 245 23.78 9.47 -3.32
C SER A 245 24.88 9.19 -2.28
N GLY A 246 25.34 10.20 -1.53
CA GLY A 246 26.27 10.04 -0.40
C GLY A 246 25.62 10.04 1.00
N LEU A 247 24.32 10.32 1.11
CA LEU A 247 23.61 10.47 2.40
C LEU A 247 22.43 9.49 2.57
N SER A 248 22.04 8.77 1.51
CA SER A 248 20.97 7.76 1.57
C SER A 248 21.54 6.39 1.96
N PRO A 249 20.87 5.62 2.85
CA PRO A 249 21.26 4.24 3.16
C PRO A 249 20.87 3.25 2.05
N ALA A 250 20.34 3.70 0.91
CA ALA A 250 20.03 2.84 -0.24
C ALA A 250 21.30 2.47 -1.03
N ASP A 251 21.31 1.27 -1.62
CA ASP A 251 22.37 0.79 -2.50
C ASP A 251 22.37 1.50 -3.85
N TYR A 252 21.20 2.00 -4.28
CA TYR A 252 21.06 2.78 -5.52
C TYR A 252 19.88 3.77 -5.44
N VAL A 253 20.05 4.92 -6.10
CA VAL A 253 19.01 5.92 -6.28
C VAL A 253 18.53 5.90 -7.73
N VAL A 254 17.27 5.50 -7.94
CA VAL A 254 16.64 5.47 -9.27
C VAL A 254 16.03 6.83 -9.55
N GLY A 255 16.45 7.46 -10.65
CA GLY A 255 15.93 8.74 -11.12
C GLY A 255 15.51 8.65 -12.59
N ALA A 256 14.74 9.62 -13.06
CA ALA A 256 14.19 9.59 -14.42
C ALA A 256 15.28 9.42 -15.51
N ALA A 257 16.46 10.02 -15.32
CA ALA A 257 17.58 9.91 -16.25
C ALA A 257 18.15 8.48 -16.31
N ASN A 258 18.52 7.90 -15.15
CA ASN A 258 19.15 6.57 -15.09
C ASN A 258 18.16 5.41 -15.35
N TRP A 259 16.86 5.70 -15.21
CA TRP A 259 15.79 4.82 -15.68
C TRP A 259 15.71 4.83 -17.22
N ALA A 260 15.70 6.02 -17.83
CA ALA A 260 15.53 6.18 -19.27
C ALA A 260 16.74 5.70 -20.10
N ASP A 261 17.96 5.86 -19.60
CA ASP A 261 19.18 5.44 -20.29
C ASP A 261 19.58 3.98 -20.01
N GLY A 262 18.85 3.29 -19.12
CA GLY A 262 19.09 1.89 -18.76
C GLY A 262 20.25 1.68 -17.78
N ALA A 263 20.84 2.74 -17.22
CA ALA A 263 21.92 2.63 -16.24
C ALA A 263 21.47 1.92 -14.95
N PHE A 264 20.22 2.12 -14.52
CA PHE A 264 19.66 1.37 -13.40
C PHE A 264 19.63 -0.13 -13.68
N ILE A 265 19.18 -0.54 -14.87
CA ILE A 265 19.09 -1.95 -15.25
C ILE A 265 20.48 -2.56 -15.33
N SER A 266 21.44 -1.86 -15.94
CA SER A 266 22.84 -2.30 -16.00
C SER A 266 23.47 -2.45 -14.62
N TRP A 267 23.19 -1.52 -13.70
CA TRP A 267 23.63 -1.64 -12.31
C TRP A 267 22.99 -2.84 -11.61
N LEU A 268 21.67 -3.05 -11.78
CA LEU A 268 20.94 -4.12 -11.13
C LEU A 268 21.45 -5.50 -11.56
N GLU A 269 21.70 -5.69 -12.86
CA GLU A 269 22.34 -6.89 -13.38
C GLU A 269 23.70 -7.15 -12.73
N GLN A 270 24.55 -6.11 -12.63
CA GLN A 270 25.85 -6.23 -11.97
C GLN A 270 25.72 -6.55 -10.48
N ALA A 271 24.78 -5.92 -9.78
CA ALA A 271 24.56 -6.13 -8.34
C ALA A 271 24.15 -7.58 -8.04
N ILE A 272 23.30 -8.16 -8.91
CA ILE A 272 22.86 -9.55 -8.83
C ILE A 272 24.01 -10.51 -9.17
N LEU A 273 24.74 -10.25 -10.26
CA LEU A 273 25.77 -11.16 -10.80
C LEU A 273 27.12 -11.10 -10.09
N SER A 274 27.40 -10.03 -9.34
CA SER A 274 28.68 -9.88 -8.64
C SER A 274 28.96 -11.08 -7.70
N PRO A 275 30.21 -11.39 -7.36
CA PRO A 275 30.49 -12.34 -6.29
C PRO A 275 29.92 -11.80 -4.98
N LEU A 276 29.27 -12.64 -4.16
CA LEU A 276 28.96 -12.28 -2.77
C LEU A 276 30.24 -11.74 -2.12
N PRO A 277 30.22 -10.56 -1.46
CA PRO A 277 31.37 -10.15 -0.67
C PRO A 277 31.64 -11.27 0.34
N LYS A 278 32.88 -11.79 0.35
CA LYS A 278 33.32 -12.72 1.39
C LYS A 278 32.98 -12.05 2.71
N THR A 279 32.19 -12.76 3.51
CA THR A 279 31.54 -12.27 4.72
C THR A 279 32.48 -11.42 5.55
N ARG A 280 31.98 -10.28 6.04
CA ARG A 280 32.66 -9.38 6.99
C ARG A 280 32.72 -10.02 8.39
N ALA A 281 33.23 -11.24 8.46
CA ALA A 281 33.33 -12.09 9.66
C ALA A 281 34.76 -12.66 9.80
N GLU A 282 35.79 -11.89 9.44
CA GLU A 282 37.19 -12.15 9.83
C GLU A 282 37.92 -10.82 10.09
N VAL A 283 37.35 -9.94 10.90
CA VAL A 283 38.13 -8.86 11.55
C VAL A 283 37.60 -8.69 12.97
N SER A 284 38.12 -9.52 13.87
CA SER A 284 38.34 -9.22 15.31
C SER A 284 38.68 -10.50 16.07
N ILE A 285 39.83 -11.11 15.76
CA ILE A 285 40.65 -11.81 16.76
C ILE A 285 42.11 -11.47 16.45
N LEU A 286 42.58 -10.37 17.02
CA LEU A 286 43.96 -10.17 17.44
C LEU A 286 43.92 -9.35 18.74
#